data_AF-A0A2W4PX56-F1
#
_entry.id   AF-A0A2W4PX56-F1
#
_cell.length_a   1.000
_cell.length_b   1.000
_cell.length_c   1.000
_cell.angle_alpha   90.00
_cell.angle_beta   90.00
_cell.angle_gamma   90.00
#
_symmetry.space_group_name_H-M   'P 1'
#
loop_
_entity.id
_entity.type
_entity.pdbx_description
1 polymer ?
#
loop_
_entity_poly.entity_id
_entity_poly.type
_entity_poly.pdbx_seq_one_letter_code
_entity_poly.pdbx_strand_id
1 'polypeptide(L)' 'DAAAIVLCRDNNIPLRVFNLHNPGDLPRVVRGENVGTLVSN' A
#
# COMPACT_ATOMS: atom_id res chain seq x y z
N ASP A 1 -4.18 -10.73 -5.45
CA ASP A 1 -4.15 -11.32 -6.80
C ASP A 1 -2.83 -10.98 -7.46
N ALA A 2 -2.10 -11.96 -7.98
CA ALA A 2 -0.81 -11.72 -8.64
C ALA A 2 -0.96 -10.85 -9.90
N ALA A 3 -2.07 -10.99 -10.65
CA ALA A 3 -2.29 -10.21 -11.86
C ALA A 3 -2.43 -8.71 -11.56
N ALA A 4 -3.16 -8.35 -10.49
CA ALA A 4 -3.32 -6.96 -10.07
C ALA A 4 -1.99 -6.35 -9.61
N ILE A 5 -1.15 -7.11 -8.89
CA ILE A 5 0.18 -6.64 -8.45
C ILE A 5 1.08 -6.38 -9.67
N VAL A 6 1.08 -7.28 -10.65
CA VAL A 6 1.85 -7.12 -11.89
C VAL A 6 1.38 -5.90 -12.66
N LEU A 7 0.06 -5.72 -12.83
CA LEU A 7 -0.50 -4.56 -13.53
C LEU A 7 -0.09 -3.23 -12.87
N CYS A 8 -0.17 -3.13 -11.54
CA CYS A 8 0.23 -1.92 -10.82
C CYS A 8 1.73 -1.66 -10.94
N ARG A 9 2.55 -2.69 -10.87
CA ARG A 9 4.00 -2.59 -11.05
C ARG A 9 4.34 -2.08 -12.46
N ASP A 10 3.75 -2.68 -13.49
CA ASP A 10 4.02 -2.32 -14.89
C ASP A 10 3.59 -0.88 -15.22
N ASN A 11 2.62 -0.33 -14.48
CA ASN A 11 2.15 1.06 -14.60
C ASN A 11 2.76 2.02 -13.56
N ASN A 12 3.77 1.60 -12.79
CA ASN A 12 4.40 2.40 -11.73
C ASN A 12 3.40 2.97 -10.71
N ILE A 13 2.34 2.22 -10.40
CA ILE A 13 1.36 2.57 -9.38
C ILE A 13 1.85 2.00 -8.03
N PRO A 14 2.21 2.85 -7.06
CA PRO A 14 2.66 2.37 -5.75
C PRO A 14 1.51 1.72 -4.98
N LEU A 15 1.79 0.58 -4.36
CA LEU A 15 0.82 -0.15 -3.53
C LEU A 15 1.20 -0.06 -2.06
N ARG A 16 0.24 0.26 -1.20
CA ARG A 16 0.41 0.28 0.26
C ARG A 16 -0.43 -0.82 0.89
N VAL A 17 0.23 -1.79 1.52
CA VAL A 17 -0.42 -2.89 2.24
C VAL A 17 -0.32 -2.63 3.73
N PHE A 18 -1.45 -2.50 4.42
CA PHE A 18 -1.51 -2.24 5.85
C PHE A 18 -2.71 -2.94 6.48
N ASN A 19 -2.75 -2.99 7.82
CA ASN A 19 -3.86 -3.59 8.55
C ASN A 19 -4.98 -2.56 8.78
N LEU A 20 -6.13 -2.76 8.15
CA LEU A 20 -7.30 -1.87 8.31
C LEU A 20 -7.93 -1.98 9.71
N HIS A 21 -7.80 -3.12 10.38
CA HIS A 21 -8.40 -3.37 11.69
C HIS A 21 -7.58 -2.80 12.85
N ASN A 22 -6.34 -2.39 12.60
CA ASN A 22 -5.54 -1.72 13.61
C ASN A 22 -5.98 -0.24 13.72
N PRO A 23 -6.54 0.20 14.87
CA PRO A 23 -7.01 1.56 15.03
C PRO A 23 -5.89 2.57 14.80
N GLY A 24 -6.14 3.54 13.92
CA GLY A 24 -5.19 4.61 13.62
C GLY A 24 -4.27 4.35 12.43
N ASP A 25 -4.19 3.14 11.88
CA ASP A 25 -3.33 2.90 10.71
C ASP A 25 -3.83 3.61 9.45
N LEU A 26 -5.15 3.66 9.22
CA LEU A 26 -5.72 4.37 8.07
C LEU A 26 -5.32 5.87 8.01
N PRO A 27 -5.54 6.70 9.05
CA PRO A 27 -5.14 8.10 8.98
C PRO A 27 -3.62 8.28 8.88
N ARG A 28 -2.81 7.39 9.45
CA ARG A 28 -1.35 7.42 9.35
C ARG A 28 -0.88 7.12 7.92
N VAL A 29 -1.49 6.13 7.27
CA VAL A 29 -1.22 5.80 5.85
C VAL A 29 -1.57 6.97 4.93
N VAL A 30 -2.73 7.61 5.12
CA VAL A 30 -3.14 8.78 4.32
C VAL A 30 -2.19 9.96 4.50
N ARG A 31 -1.60 10.11 5.69
CA ARG A 31 -0.56 11.13 5.97
C ARG A 31 0.82 10.79 5.38
N GLY A 32 0.97 9.63 4.74
CA GLY A 32 2.23 9.18 4.17
C GLY A 32 3.23 8.64 5.22
N GLU A 33 2.77 8.34 6.43
CA GLU A 33 3.63 7.72 7.44
C GLU A 33 4.09 6.33 7.01
N ASN A 34 5.21 5.89 7.57
CA ASN A 34 5.75 4.56 7.30
C ASN A 34 4.97 3.49 8.08
N VAL A 35 3.81 3.10 7.55
CA VAL A 35 2.93 2.08 8.12
C VAL A 35 2.73 0.97 7.09
N GLY A 36 2.85 -0.28 7.53
CA GLY A 36 2.74 -1.45 6.66
C GLY A 36 3.86 -1.56 5.64
N THR A 37 3.56 -2.10 4.47
CA THR A 37 4.53 -2.35 3.39
C THR A 37 4.22 -1.46 2.20
N LEU A 38 5.22 -0.71 1.75
CA LEU A 38 5.20 -0.02 0.46
C LEU A 38 5.79 -0.94 -0.60
N VAL A 39 5.02 -1.21 -1.64
CA VAL A 39 5.52 -1.87 -2.86
C VAL A 39 5.62 -0.80 -3.93
N SER A 40 6.86 -0.50 -4.32
CA SER A 40 7.21 0.39 -5.42
C SER A 40 8.14 -0.33 -6.39
N ASN A 41 8.15 0.13 -7.64
CA ASN A 41 9.00 -0.39 -8.72
C ASN A 41 10.36 0.32 -8.71
#